data_AF-A0AAW0NF33-F1
#
_entry.id   AF-A0AAW0NF33-F1
#
_cell.length_a   1.000
_cell.length_b   1.000
_cell.length_c   1.000
_cell.angle_alpha   90.00
_cell.angle_beta   90.00
_cell.angle_gamma   90.00
#
_symmetry.space_group_name_H-M   'P 1'
#
loop_
_entity.id
_entity.type
_entity.pdbx_description
1 polymer ?
#
loop_
_entity_poly.entity_id
_entity_poly.type
_entity_poly.pdbx_seq_one_letter_code
_entity_poly.pdbx_strand_id
1 'polypeptide(L)'
;MEMSKNWEDYTPEDNEALYTEDFDLMKELGLKPAEEEQTSAGFVSVEQGLKPAEEEQTSAGFVSVEQGLKPAEEEQTSAGFVTVEQLERQQLLQLGFSPNLLEKPNTRTSEEEVVWLKQQLLREQQLRQKAEDELGMTLVRLRLEMASKVSDAQTREEHLLKELEGLKMLRVREQEEHSAALKVDNEEIHRLQQQNKLVTKQHQVSQRLLKEANQLVQTHEAELDKQSRVTRRLHTELDSVKQEKSSLLERSERLQSQIDSARKTLAKQAAEAKELADKVQKESLQKFKEWDIEKQALLKEKQDLHSLLQQKEAENTTLLQKNTQLELALTNLRREMSNLAKTSDEQREKLKDETQQKILMDQKIKDQDKLVQDLKQEIEVSVKRESQTNQLLDHVQDKLHKQEDLNENLQKSLNRLEQEVQQEKQERAEVEGERHLWHQRTSTLERDLEKAEEERHLLQARSSALEQDLKRAEEERHLLQERSSALEEDLRKAEEERHLLERLNGLLEERLVKKERKWYRKLLCC
;
A
#
# COMPACT_ATOMS: atom_id res chain seq x y z
N MET A 1 4.80 15.26 -71.01
CA MET A 1 5.53 16.23 -70.17
C MET A 1 5.32 15.76 -68.74
N GLU A 2 6.20 14.86 -68.29
CA GLU A 2 7.39 15.22 -67.46
C GLU A 2 6.93 15.67 -66.06
N MET A 3 7.23 15.02 -64.94
CA MET A 3 8.43 14.25 -64.60
C MET A 3 8.17 13.16 -63.54
N SER A 4 8.82 12.02 -63.75
CA SER A 4 9.24 11.07 -62.72
C SER A 4 10.31 11.68 -61.80
N LYS A 5 10.37 11.19 -60.55
CA LYS A 5 11.58 10.78 -59.78
C LYS A 5 11.50 11.19 -58.29
N ASN A 6 11.52 10.19 -57.40
CA ASN A 6 12.61 9.93 -56.44
C ASN A 6 12.17 8.85 -55.44
N TRP A 7 12.60 7.62 -55.72
CA TRP A 7 12.75 6.53 -54.74
C TRP A 7 14.26 6.31 -54.64
N GLU A 8 14.90 6.87 -53.62
CA GLU A 8 16.29 6.59 -53.24
C GLU A 8 16.49 7.25 -51.88
N ASP A 9 16.43 6.44 -50.81
CA ASP A 9 17.12 6.60 -49.52
C ASP A 9 16.82 5.35 -48.69
N TYR A 10 17.60 4.30 -48.92
CA TYR A 10 17.60 3.07 -48.11
C TYR A 10 19.05 2.87 -47.65
N THR A 11 19.34 3.22 -46.40
CA THR A 11 20.62 2.96 -45.74
C THR A 11 20.52 1.68 -44.90
N PRO A 12 21.50 0.75 -44.98
CA PRO A 12 21.47 -0.49 -44.20
C PRO A 12 22.19 -0.30 -42.86
N GLU A 13 21.48 0.19 -41.83
CA GLU A 13 22.02 0.24 -40.46
C GLU A 13 21.13 -0.43 -39.39
N ASP A 14 20.01 -1.06 -39.75
CA ASP A 14 19.08 -1.66 -38.77
C ASP A 14 19.21 -3.19 -38.59
N ASN A 15 20.38 -3.77 -38.84
CA ASN A 15 20.57 -5.23 -38.82
C ASN A 15 21.28 -5.81 -37.57
N GLU A 16 21.23 -5.11 -36.42
CA GLU A 16 21.80 -5.61 -35.15
C GLU A 16 20.83 -5.64 -33.94
N ALA A 17 19.52 -5.63 -34.15
CA ALA A 17 18.54 -5.74 -33.05
C ALA A 17 17.84 -7.12 -32.94
N LEU A 18 18.37 -8.16 -33.58
CA LEU A 18 17.75 -9.49 -33.67
C LEU A 18 18.22 -10.50 -32.59
N TYR A 19 18.82 -10.05 -31.49
CA TYR A 19 19.26 -10.93 -30.39
C TYR A 19 18.91 -10.42 -28.98
N THR A 20 17.80 -9.69 -28.84
CA THR A 20 17.30 -9.26 -27.51
C THR A 20 15.89 -9.71 -27.16
N GLU A 21 15.15 -10.32 -28.10
CA GLU A 21 13.75 -10.71 -27.88
C GLU A 21 13.58 -11.97 -27.00
N ASP A 22 14.62 -12.79 -26.83
CA ASP A 22 14.54 -13.99 -25.99
C ASP A 22 14.69 -13.70 -24.47
N PHE A 23 15.12 -12.50 -24.08
CA PHE A 23 15.32 -12.14 -22.67
C PHE A 23 14.06 -11.56 -22.01
N ASP A 24 13.18 -10.94 -22.79
CA ASP A 24 11.94 -10.34 -22.29
C ASP A 24 10.80 -11.38 -22.15
N LEU A 25 10.82 -12.46 -22.94
CA LEU A 25 9.84 -13.54 -22.84
C LEU A 25 9.97 -14.36 -21.53
N MET A 26 11.18 -14.48 -20.98
CA MET A 26 11.41 -15.17 -19.69
C MET A 26 10.91 -14.36 -18.48
N LYS A 27 10.87 -13.02 -18.60
CA LYS A 27 10.42 -12.13 -17.54
C LYS A 27 8.89 -12.07 -17.44
N GLU A 28 8.19 -12.32 -18.55
CA GLU A 28 6.73 -12.33 -18.64
C GLU A 28 6.10 -13.65 -18.14
N LEU A 29 6.87 -14.75 -18.09
CA LEU A 29 6.43 -16.05 -17.57
C LEU A 29 6.70 -16.28 -16.06
N GLY A 30 7.27 -15.30 -15.35
CA GLY A 30 7.44 -15.37 -13.89
C GLY A 30 8.39 -16.48 -13.39
N LEU A 31 9.20 -17.08 -14.27
CA LEU A 31 10.20 -18.06 -13.89
C LEU A 31 11.51 -17.34 -13.55
N LYS A 32 11.78 -17.16 -12.24
CA LYS A 32 13.12 -16.79 -11.78
C LYS A 32 14.08 -17.98 -11.99
N PRO A 33 15.34 -17.76 -12.38
CA PRO A 33 16.36 -18.80 -12.31
C PRO A 33 16.55 -19.20 -10.85
N ALA A 34 16.65 -20.51 -10.63
CA ALA A 34 16.93 -21.10 -9.32
C ALA A 34 18.29 -20.59 -8.81
N GLU A 35 18.27 -19.80 -7.75
CA GLU A 35 19.46 -19.59 -6.93
C GLU A 35 19.65 -20.82 -6.05
N GLU A 36 20.79 -21.47 -6.25
CA GLU A 36 21.25 -22.64 -5.52
C GLU A 36 21.27 -22.37 -4.02
N GLU A 37 20.52 -23.20 -3.30
CA GLU A 37 20.72 -23.46 -1.89
C GLU A 37 22.11 -24.05 -1.67
N GLN A 38 23.03 -23.29 -1.07
CA GLN A 38 24.10 -23.88 -0.28
C GLN A 38 23.67 -23.92 1.19
N THR A 39 23.02 -25.01 1.54
CA THR A 39 22.97 -25.53 2.90
C THR A 39 24.39 -25.85 3.38
N SER A 40 24.82 -25.27 4.49
CA SER A 40 25.69 -25.99 5.42
C SER A 40 25.12 -25.84 6.83
N ALA A 41 24.50 -26.94 7.26
CA ALA A 41 24.03 -27.17 8.61
C ALA A 41 25.21 -27.25 9.59
N GLY A 42 24.95 -26.85 10.84
CA GLY A 42 25.90 -26.99 11.93
C GLY A 42 25.30 -26.61 13.28
N PHE A 43 24.23 -27.30 13.68
CA PHE A 43 23.79 -27.33 15.07
C PHE A 43 24.90 -27.94 15.93
N VAL A 44 25.35 -27.22 16.96
CA VAL A 44 25.88 -27.81 18.19
C VAL A 44 25.28 -27.05 19.37
N SER A 45 24.36 -27.71 20.06
CA SER A 45 23.97 -27.36 21.42
C SER A 45 25.12 -27.71 22.37
N VAL A 46 25.49 -26.78 23.25
CA VAL A 46 26.20 -27.10 24.50
C VAL A 46 25.51 -26.31 25.61
N GLU A 47 24.75 -27.04 26.42
CA GLU A 47 24.46 -26.70 27.80
C GLU A 47 25.78 -26.56 28.58
N GLN A 48 26.02 -25.42 29.22
CA GLN A 48 26.77 -25.36 30.47
C GLN A 48 26.24 -24.21 31.31
N GLY A 49 25.46 -24.55 32.34
CA GLY A 49 25.25 -23.69 33.49
C GLY A 49 26.46 -23.75 34.42
N LEU A 50 26.90 -22.60 34.93
CA LEU A 50 27.63 -22.49 36.19
C LEU A 50 27.28 -21.14 36.85
N LYS A 51 27.21 -21.21 38.18
CA LYS A 51 26.65 -20.31 39.19
C LYS A 51 27.24 -18.88 39.21
N PRO A 52 26.51 -17.88 39.75
CA PRO A 52 27.14 -16.67 40.27
C PRO A 52 27.81 -16.97 41.64
N ALA A 53 29.01 -16.44 41.81
CA ALA A 53 29.73 -16.40 43.07
C ALA A 53 29.26 -15.18 43.89
N GLU A 54 28.87 -15.45 45.13
CA GLU A 54 28.75 -14.47 46.20
C GLU A 54 30.16 -14.04 46.61
N GLU A 55 30.41 -12.74 46.77
CA GLU A 55 31.53 -12.27 47.60
C GLU A 55 31.24 -10.89 48.21
N GLU A 56 31.06 -10.99 49.52
CA GLU A 56 31.09 -10.07 50.66
C GLU A 56 31.76 -8.68 50.46
N GLN A 57 30.99 -7.64 50.75
CA GLN A 57 31.49 -6.32 51.14
C GLN A 57 31.51 -6.21 52.68
N THR A 58 32.68 -6.23 53.30
CA THR A 58 32.85 -5.84 54.70
C THR A 58 33.11 -4.33 54.79
N SER A 59 32.13 -3.62 55.33
CA SER A 59 32.22 -2.24 55.79
C SER A 59 32.88 -2.22 57.18
N ALA A 60 33.97 -1.47 57.35
CA ALA A 60 34.51 -1.14 58.67
C ALA A 60 34.68 0.38 58.78
N GLY A 61 33.75 1.00 59.51
CA GLY A 61 33.89 2.38 59.97
C GLY A 61 34.81 2.44 61.19
N PHE A 62 35.69 3.42 61.22
CA PHE A 62 36.45 3.79 62.41
C PHE A 62 35.97 5.16 62.91
N VAL A 63 35.51 5.15 64.17
CA VAL A 63 35.10 6.32 64.95
C VAL A 63 36.33 6.87 65.68
N SER A 64 36.63 8.14 65.47
CA SER A 64 37.57 8.94 66.27
C SER A 64 37.06 9.11 67.70
N VAL A 65 37.94 8.88 68.70
CA VAL A 65 37.78 9.43 70.06
C VAL A 65 39.14 9.89 70.57
N GLU A 66 39.28 11.20 70.71
CA GLU A 66 40.29 11.88 71.54
C GLU A 66 39.99 11.63 73.03
N GLN A 67 41.03 11.36 73.83
CA GLN A 67 41.18 11.60 75.27
C GLN A 67 42.57 11.06 75.65
N GLY A 68 43.56 11.79 76.13
CA GLY A 68 43.58 13.02 76.90
C GLY A 68 43.81 12.73 78.38
N LEU A 69 45.01 12.31 78.81
CA LEU A 69 45.45 12.31 80.23
C LEU A 69 46.99 12.40 80.36
N LYS A 70 47.46 13.56 80.83
CA LYS A 70 48.58 13.77 81.78
C LYS A 70 47.94 13.88 83.20
N PRO A 71 48.66 13.97 84.34
CA PRO A 71 50.12 13.94 84.62
C PRO A 71 50.49 13.03 85.85
N ALA A 72 51.77 12.97 86.21
CA ALA A 72 52.21 12.94 87.63
C ALA A 72 53.70 13.31 87.75
N GLU A 73 53.96 14.43 88.41
CA GLU A 73 55.21 14.81 89.07
C GLU A 73 55.16 14.26 90.51
N GLU A 74 56.29 13.84 91.08
CA GLU A 74 56.57 13.71 92.52
C GLU A 74 58.10 13.50 92.64
N GLU A 75 58.87 14.48 93.10
CA GLU A 75 59.10 14.97 94.47
C GLU A 75 60.30 14.32 95.20
N GLN A 76 60.98 15.22 95.90
CA GLN A 76 62.24 15.14 96.64
C GLN A 76 62.22 14.13 97.80
N THR A 77 63.39 13.63 98.19
CA THR A 77 63.81 13.70 99.61
C THR A 77 65.32 13.87 99.77
N SER A 78 65.65 14.83 100.60
CA SER A 78 66.95 15.17 101.16
C SER A 78 67.26 14.34 102.42
N ALA A 79 68.51 13.94 102.57
CA ALA A 79 69.19 13.58 103.83
C ALA A 79 70.68 13.49 103.47
N GLY A 80 71.66 14.08 104.13
CA GLY A 80 71.84 14.49 105.52
C GLY A 80 73.34 14.29 105.75
N PHE A 81 74.11 15.38 105.83
CA PHE A 81 75.56 15.37 106.00
C PHE A 81 75.95 14.70 107.33
N VAL A 82 76.92 13.79 107.29
CA VAL A 82 77.76 13.41 108.44
C VAL A 82 79.20 13.60 107.99
N THR A 83 79.90 14.55 108.59
CA THR A 83 81.31 14.81 108.33
C THR A 83 82.16 13.67 108.90
N VAL A 84 83.13 13.20 108.12
CA VAL A 84 83.99 12.04 108.40
C VAL A 84 84.73 12.16 109.74
N GLU A 85 84.99 13.38 110.23
CA GLU A 85 85.61 13.64 111.55
C GLU A 85 84.75 13.26 112.77
N GLN A 86 83.41 13.17 112.65
CA GLN A 86 82.54 12.76 113.76
C GLN A 86 82.37 11.25 113.87
N LEU A 87 82.56 10.50 112.77
CA LEU A 87 82.47 9.04 112.75
C LEU A 87 83.75 8.37 113.32
N GLU A 88 84.92 8.98 113.11
CA GLU A 88 86.21 8.48 113.61
C GLU A 88 86.35 8.58 115.14
N ARG A 89 85.74 9.59 115.78
CA ARG A 89 85.73 9.71 117.25
C ARG A 89 84.82 8.70 117.96
N GLN A 90 83.79 8.18 117.28
CA GLN A 90 82.84 7.24 117.88
C GLN A 90 83.29 5.78 117.72
N GLN A 91 84.05 5.46 116.66
CA GLN A 91 84.61 4.11 116.45
C GLN A 91 85.81 3.81 117.37
N LEU A 92 86.56 4.81 117.84
CA LEU A 92 87.65 4.62 118.79
C LEU A 92 87.19 4.37 120.24
N LEU A 93 85.93 4.68 120.59
CA LEU A 93 85.35 4.42 121.92
C LEU A 93 84.70 3.04 122.05
N GLN A 94 84.34 2.37 120.94
CA GLN A 94 83.78 1.01 120.95
C GLN A 94 84.84 -0.10 120.99
N LEU A 95 86.13 0.24 120.86
CA LEU A 95 87.25 -0.72 120.88
C LEU A 95 87.95 -0.85 122.25
N GLY A 96 87.39 -0.30 123.34
CA GLY A 96 87.82 -0.62 124.71
C GLY A 96 89.22 -0.12 125.13
N PHE A 97 89.74 0.94 124.50
CA PHE A 97 91.05 1.52 124.87
C PHE A 97 90.90 2.69 125.84
N SER A 98 91.39 2.52 127.07
CA SER A 98 91.51 3.57 128.10
C SER A 98 92.50 4.67 127.67
N PRO A 99 92.17 5.97 127.81
CA PRO A 99 92.98 7.09 127.32
C PRO A 99 94.07 7.54 128.33
N ASN A 100 94.78 6.60 128.96
CA ASN A 100 95.81 6.89 129.98
C ASN A 100 97.05 6.00 129.85
N LEU A 101 97.73 6.05 128.69
CA LEU A 101 99.16 5.70 128.53
C LEU A 101 99.78 6.58 127.42
N LEU A 102 99.38 7.85 127.39
CA LEU A 102 99.87 8.89 126.48
C LEU A 102 100.88 9.75 127.25
N GLU A 103 101.89 9.11 127.84
CA GLU A 103 103.09 9.75 128.38
C GLU A 103 104.29 8.92 127.93
N LYS A 104 105.29 9.56 127.32
CA LYS A 104 106.60 8.96 127.04
C LYS A 104 107.24 8.56 128.37
N PRO A 105 107.48 7.28 128.66
CA PRO A 105 108.39 6.91 129.73
C PRO A 105 109.79 6.91 129.12
N ASN A 106 110.59 7.91 129.47
CA ASN A 106 112.03 7.80 129.39
C ASN A 106 112.43 6.50 130.11
N THR A 107 113.24 5.69 129.43
CA THR A 107 113.69 4.32 129.76
C THR A 107 112.67 3.21 129.50
N ARG A 108 112.54 2.80 128.24
CA ARG A 108 112.05 1.47 127.83
C ARG A 108 113.16 0.71 127.11
N THR A 109 113.25 -0.58 127.40
CA THR A 109 114.20 -1.51 126.78
C THR A 109 113.77 -1.80 125.34
N SER A 110 114.74 -2.10 124.46
CA SER A 110 114.56 -2.30 123.01
C SER A 110 113.52 -3.35 122.60
N GLU A 111 113.07 -4.20 123.54
CA GLU A 111 112.08 -5.25 123.27
C GLU A 111 110.63 -4.72 123.26
N GLU A 112 110.31 -3.70 124.07
CA GLU A 112 108.95 -3.17 124.16
C GLU A 112 108.56 -2.31 122.93
N GLU A 113 109.52 -1.61 122.33
CA GLU A 113 109.30 -0.87 121.07
C GLU A 113 109.01 -1.80 119.89
N VAL A 114 109.64 -2.98 119.85
CA VAL A 114 109.41 -3.97 118.78
C VAL A 114 108.00 -4.55 118.87
N VAL A 115 107.48 -4.78 120.07
CA VAL A 115 106.09 -5.26 120.27
C VAL A 115 105.09 -4.19 119.83
N TRP A 116 105.34 -2.93 120.18
CA TRP A 116 104.47 -1.82 119.76
C TRP A 116 104.46 -1.63 118.24
N LEU A 117 105.62 -1.68 117.58
CA LEU A 117 105.73 -1.59 116.13
C LEU A 117 105.07 -2.78 115.41
N LYS A 118 105.19 -3.99 115.95
CA LYS A 118 104.46 -5.16 115.41
C LYS A 118 102.95 -5.00 115.54
N GLN A 119 102.47 -4.45 116.65
CA GLN A 119 101.05 -4.22 116.86
C GLN A 119 100.50 -3.10 115.97
N GLN A 120 101.29 -2.05 115.69
CA GLN A 120 100.95 -1.03 114.72
C GLN A 120 100.91 -1.56 113.29
N LEU A 121 101.91 -2.34 112.89
CA LEU A 121 101.94 -2.95 111.55
C LEU A 121 100.72 -3.87 111.31
N LEU A 122 100.31 -4.63 112.33
CA LEU A 122 99.13 -5.49 112.25
C LEU A 122 97.84 -4.68 112.08
N ARG A 123 97.70 -3.53 112.75
CA ARG A 123 96.56 -2.62 112.58
C ARG A 123 96.50 -2.05 111.16
N GLU A 124 97.63 -1.59 110.64
CA GLU A 124 97.70 -1.05 109.26
C GLU A 124 97.38 -2.14 108.21
N GLN A 125 97.84 -3.37 108.41
CA GLN A 125 97.47 -4.49 107.53
C GLN A 125 95.97 -4.80 107.57
N GLN A 126 95.35 -4.77 108.75
CA GLN A 126 93.90 -4.99 108.88
C GLN A 126 93.09 -3.85 108.23
N LEU A 127 93.53 -2.60 108.35
CA LEU A 127 92.89 -1.46 107.68
C LEU A 127 93.03 -1.53 106.17
N ARG A 128 94.19 -1.95 105.63
CA ARG A 128 94.36 -2.21 104.20
C ARG A 128 93.44 -3.31 103.70
N GLN A 129 93.36 -4.43 104.41
CA GLN A 129 92.49 -5.54 104.01
C GLN A 129 91.02 -5.09 103.96
N LYS A 130 90.57 -4.32 104.96
CA LYS A 130 89.20 -3.79 105.00
C LYS A 130 88.94 -2.79 103.87
N ALA A 131 89.90 -1.93 103.55
CA ALA A 131 89.80 -1.00 102.43
C ALA A 131 89.74 -1.75 101.08
N GLU A 132 90.53 -2.82 100.91
CA GLU A 132 90.49 -3.69 99.72
C GLU A 132 89.15 -4.42 99.59
N ASP A 133 88.59 -4.92 100.69
CA ASP A 133 87.28 -5.58 100.71
C ASP A 133 86.13 -4.59 100.36
N GLU A 134 86.18 -3.35 100.89
CA GLU A 134 85.21 -2.29 100.55
C GLU A 134 85.31 -1.84 99.09
N LEU A 135 86.53 -1.78 98.54
CA LEU A 135 86.77 -1.47 97.13
C LEU A 135 86.30 -2.61 96.21
N GLY A 136 86.46 -3.86 96.64
CA GLY A 136 85.89 -5.05 95.99
C GLY A 136 84.36 -5.00 95.94
N MET A 137 83.71 -4.68 97.06
CA MET A 137 82.25 -4.60 97.16
C MET A 137 81.65 -3.46 96.33
N THR A 138 82.31 -2.30 96.27
CA THR A 138 81.89 -1.17 95.43
C THR A 138 82.02 -1.48 93.94
N LEU A 139 83.10 -2.15 93.53
CA LEU A 139 83.26 -2.65 92.15
C LEU A 139 82.17 -3.65 91.76
N VAL A 140 81.80 -4.58 92.66
CA VAL A 140 80.70 -5.53 92.42
C VAL A 140 79.36 -4.80 92.28
N ARG A 141 79.09 -3.81 93.16
CA ARG A 141 77.86 -3.01 93.08
C ARG A 141 77.75 -2.22 91.77
N LEU A 142 78.83 -1.54 91.36
CA LEU A 142 78.87 -0.82 90.09
C LEU A 142 78.71 -1.76 88.89
N ARG A 143 79.33 -2.95 88.91
CA ARG A 143 79.14 -3.96 87.86
C ARG A 143 77.70 -4.45 87.77
N LEU A 144 77.03 -4.70 88.90
CA LEU A 144 75.63 -5.10 88.94
C LEU A 144 74.70 -3.97 88.45
N GLU A 145 74.97 -2.72 88.82
CA GLU A 145 74.19 -1.58 88.36
C GLU A 145 74.36 -1.34 86.85
N MET A 146 75.60 -1.44 86.33
CA MET A 146 75.84 -1.36 84.89
C MET A 146 75.19 -2.54 84.15
N ALA A 147 75.26 -3.77 84.70
CA ALA A 147 74.60 -4.93 84.11
C ALA A 147 73.07 -4.76 84.08
N SER A 148 72.46 -4.22 85.14
CA SER A 148 71.03 -3.89 85.17
C SER A 148 70.68 -2.84 84.10
N LYS A 149 71.46 -1.76 84.01
CA LYS A 149 71.23 -0.70 82.99
C LYS A 149 71.42 -1.21 81.56
N VAL A 150 72.35 -2.13 81.33
CA VAL A 150 72.54 -2.79 80.03
C VAL A 150 71.37 -3.72 79.72
N SER A 151 70.89 -4.49 80.68
CA SER A 151 69.69 -5.33 80.52
C SER A 151 68.43 -4.49 80.24
N ASP A 152 68.26 -3.36 80.94
CA ASP A 152 67.14 -2.43 80.70
C ASP A 152 67.26 -1.76 79.33
N ALA A 153 68.48 -1.45 78.88
CA ALA A 153 68.72 -0.91 77.54
C ALA A 153 68.41 -1.96 76.46
N GLN A 154 68.81 -3.22 76.66
CA GLN A 154 68.54 -4.32 75.74
C GLN A 154 67.04 -4.63 75.63
N THR A 155 66.32 -4.66 76.75
CA THR A 155 64.86 -4.88 76.73
C THR A 155 64.12 -3.72 76.06
N ARG A 156 64.57 -2.47 76.23
CA ARG A 156 64.03 -1.31 75.49
C ARG A 156 64.35 -1.39 74.00
N GLU A 157 65.55 -1.81 73.63
CA GLU A 157 65.94 -2.02 72.23
C GLU A 157 65.07 -3.11 71.57
N GLU A 158 64.84 -4.25 72.24
CA GLU A 158 63.94 -5.29 71.77
C GLU A 158 62.49 -4.81 71.61
N HIS A 159 62.00 -3.98 72.54
CA HIS A 159 60.66 -3.39 72.42
C HIS A 159 60.56 -2.44 71.21
N LEU A 160 61.54 -1.56 71.02
CA LEU A 160 61.59 -0.64 69.88
C LEU A 160 61.72 -1.38 68.55
N LEU A 161 62.47 -2.50 68.51
CA LEU A 161 62.57 -3.35 67.33
C LEU A 161 61.21 -4.00 67.00
N LYS A 162 60.48 -4.49 68.00
CA LYS A 162 59.12 -5.04 67.81
C LYS A 162 58.13 -3.98 67.34
N GLU A 163 58.17 -2.77 67.89
CA GLU A 163 57.33 -1.66 67.42
C GLU A 163 57.68 -1.26 65.99
N LEU A 164 58.97 -1.19 65.65
CA LEU A 164 59.44 -0.86 64.30
C LEU A 164 59.04 -1.95 63.30
N GLU A 165 59.07 -3.22 63.69
CA GLU A 165 58.58 -4.34 62.87
C GLU A 165 57.05 -4.29 62.70
N GLY A 166 56.30 -3.97 63.76
CA GLY A 166 54.86 -3.73 63.69
C GLY A 166 54.50 -2.58 62.73
N LEU A 167 55.23 -1.45 62.78
CA LEU A 167 55.04 -0.32 61.87
C LEU A 167 55.40 -0.66 60.42
N LYS A 168 56.43 -1.51 60.19
CA LYS A 168 56.75 -2.01 58.85
C LYS A 168 55.63 -2.87 58.29
N MET A 169 55.06 -3.77 59.09
CA MET A 169 53.94 -4.61 58.68
C MET A 169 52.69 -3.78 58.37
N LEU A 170 52.39 -2.76 59.17
CA LEU A 170 51.29 -1.83 58.90
C LEU A 170 51.49 -1.07 57.59
N ARG A 171 52.70 -0.56 57.32
CA ARG A 171 53.00 0.13 56.06
C ARG A 171 52.84 -0.79 54.85
N VAL A 172 53.25 -2.05 54.95
CA VAL A 172 53.05 -3.03 53.86
C VAL A 172 51.56 -3.27 53.64
N ARG A 173 50.79 -3.43 54.72
CA ARG A 173 49.33 -3.59 54.63
C ARG A 173 48.64 -2.38 54.01
N GLU A 174 49.01 -1.16 54.40
CA GLU A 174 48.50 0.08 53.79
C GLU A 174 48.87 0.16 52.30
N GLN A 175 50.09 -0.24 51.92
CA GLN A 175 50.49 -0.30 50.51
C GLN A 175 49.70 -1.35 49.72
N GLU A 176 49.43 -2.52 50.31
CA GLU A 176 48.62 -3.57 49.71
C GLU A 176 47.16 -3.12 49.55
N GLU A 177 46.57 -2.49 50.57
CA GLU A 177 45.22 -1.92 50.54
C GLU A 177 45.10 -0.79 49.51
N HIS A 178 46.07 0.11 49.42
CA HIS A 178 46.12 1.12 48.36
C HIS A 178 46.28 0.51 46.97
N SER A 179 47.08 -0.55 46.82
CA SER A 179 47.23 -1.26 45.54
C SER A 179 45.95 -1.98 45.12
N ALA A 180 45.21 -2.54 46.10
CA ALA A 180 43.93 -3.20 45.87
C ALA A 180 42.86 -2.19 45.48
N ALA A 181 42.78 -1.05 46.17
CA ALA A 181 41.89 0.05 45.82
C ALA A 181 42.15 0.56 44.39
N LEU A 182 43.42 0.77 44.02
CA LEU A 182 43.78 1.18 42.65
C LEU A 182 43.43 0.13 41.59
N LYS A 183 43.46 -1.17 41.93
CA LYS A 183 43.02 -2.23 41.00
C LYS A 183 41.51 -2.18 40.78
N VAL A 184 40.73 -2.03 41.86
CA VAL A 184 39.27 -1.90 41.78
C VAL A 184 38.88 -0.67 40.96
N ASP A 185 39.50 0.48 41.20
CA ASP A 185 39.25 1.71 40.44
C ASP A 185 39.57 1.52 38.94
N ASN A 186 40.68 0.83 38.61
CA ASN A 186 41.04 0.55 37.23
C ASN A 186 40.06 -0.41 36.53
N GLU A 187 39.57 -1.42 37.24
CA GLU A 187 38.55 -2.33 36.73
C GLU A 187 37.22 -1.60 36.51
N GLU A 188 36.82 -0.71 37.40
CA GLU A 188 35.62 0.13 37.26
C GLU A 188 35.74 1.08 36.07
N ILE A 189 36.89 1.75 35.91
CA ILE A 189 37.18 2.57 34.72
C ILE A 189 37.05 1.73 33.45
N HIS A 190 37.55 0.50 33.45
CA HIS A 190 37.47 -0.36 32.28
C HIS A 190 36.03 -0.81 31.99
N ARG A 191 35.21 -1.09 33.01
CA ARG A 191 33.77 -1.38 32.86
C ARG A 191 33.02 -0.18 32.31
N LEU A 192 33.26 1.02 32.84
CA LEU A 192 32.65 2.27 32.38
C LEU A 192 33.04 2.58 30.93
N GLN A 193 34.29 2.33 30.54
CA GLN A 193 34.72 2.47 29.14
C GLN A 193 34.01 1.49 28.19
N GLN A 194 33.80 0.24 28.63
CA GLN A 194 33.03 -0.73 27.85
C GLN A 194 31.56 -0.33 27.72
N GLN A 195 30.93 0.14 28.80
CA GLN A 195 29.56 0.68 28.76
C GLN A 195 29.46 1.88 27.83
N ASN A 196 30.39 2.82 27.90
CA ASN A 196 30.39 4.00 27.03
C ASN A 196 30.54 3.61 25.54
N LYS A 197 31.37 2.60 25.22
CA LYS A 197 31.46 2.01 23.88
C LYS A 197 30.12 1.40 23.43
N LEU A 198 29.41 0.71 24.32
CA LEU A 198 28.10 0.12 24.01
C LEU A 198 27.06 1.21 23.75
N VAL A 199 26.97 2.22 24.62
CA VAL A 199 26.06 3.37 24.46
C VAL A 199 26.35 4.12 23.16
N THR A 200 27.63 4.31 22.82
CA THR A 200 28.02 4.95 21.55
C THR A 200 27.55 4.13 20.34
N LYS A 201 27.69 2.80 20.37
CA LYS A 201 27.18 1.92 19.31
C LYS A 201 25.66 1.97 19.22
N GLN A 202 24.95 1.92 20.35
CA GLN A 202 23.49 2.05 20.39
C GLN A 202 23.02 3.39 19.83
N HIS A 203 23.72 4.48 20.14
CA HIS A 203 23.43 5.80 19.60
C HIS A 203 23.62 5.84 18.07
N GLN A 204 24.70 5.24 17.54
CA GLN A 204 24.93 5.14 16.10
C GLN A 204 23.86 4.32 15.38
N VAL A 205 23.39 3.22 15.97
CA VAL A 205 22.28 2.43 15.42
C VAL A 205 20.99 3.26 15.43
N SER A 206 20.70 3.94 16.54
CA SER A 206 19.52 4.82 16.65
C SER A 206 19.53 5.93 15.61
N GLN A 207 20.70 6.55 15.35
CA GLN A 207 20.84 7.55 14.29
C GLN A 207 20.63 6.98 12.89
N ARG A 208 21.06 5.74 12.62
CA ARG A 208 20.80 5.07 11.33
C ARG A 208 19.32 4.79 11.14
N LEU A 209 18.68 4.21 12.14
CA LEU A 209 17.23 3.96 12.13
C LEU A 209 16.43 5.25 11.95
N LEU A 210 16.84 6.34 12.61
CA LEU A 210 16.19 7.65 12.43
C LEU A 210 16.33 8.17 10.99
N LYS A 211 17.49 8.00 10.36
CA LYS A 211 17.70 8.36 8.96
C LYS A 211 16.85 7.52 8.01
N GLU A 212 16.79 6.22 8.22
CA GLU A 212 15.95 5.30 7.44
C GLU A 212 14.47 5.62 7.60
N ALA A 213 14.01 5.88 8.83
CA ALA A 213 12.64 6.31 9.09
C ALA A 213 12.29 7.63 8.39
N ASN A 214 13.19 8.62 8.42
CA ASN A 214 12.98 9.88 7.71
C ASN A 214 12.93 9.69 6.19
N GLN A 215 13.77 8.82 5.63
CA GLN A 215 13.71 8.47 4.22
C GLN A 215 12.39 7.80 3.86
N LEU A 216 11.91 6.85 4.67
CA LEU A 216 10.61 6.21 4.47
C LEU A 216 9.47 7.24 4.50
N VAL A 217 9.47 8.16 5.47
CA VAL A 217 8.47 9.25 5.53
C VAL A 217 8.50 10.08 4.25
N GLN A 218 9.67 10.50 3.79
CA GLN A 218 9.79 11.27 2.53
C GLN A 218 9.28 10.49 1.31
N THR A 219 9.55 9.18 1.23
CA THR A 219 9.02 8.35 0.13
C THR A 219 7.50 8.21 0.19
N HIS A 220 6.93 8.07 1.39
CA HIS A 220 5.48 8.01 1.56
C HIS A 220 4.81 9.36 1.24
N GLU A 221 5.39 10.48 1.65
CA GLU A 221 4.91 11.82 1.29
C GLU A 221 4.92 12.01 -0.23
N ALA A 222 5.98 11.60 -0.93
CA ALA A 222 6.06 11.68 -2.38
C ALA A 222 5.00 10.81 -3.09
N GLU A 223 4.74 9.60 -2.59
CA GLU A 223 3.69 8.74 -3.16
C GLU A 223 2.29 9.30 -2.87
N LEU A 224 2.06 9.89 -1.70
CA LEU A 224 0.79 10.56 -1.36
C LEU A 224 0.53 11.78 -2.25
N ASP A 225 1.58 12.52 -2.59
CA ASP A 225 1.53 13.62 -3.56
C ASP A 225 1.20 13.10 -4.97
N LYS A 226 1.78 11.97 -5.37
CA LYS A 226 1.49 11.32 -6.66
C LYS A 226 0.04 10.83 -6.72
N GLN A 227 -0.45 10.19 -5.67
CA GLN A 227 -1.87 9.80 -5.54
C GLN A 227 -2.80 11.01 -5.58
N SER A 228 -2.42 12.12 -4.95
CA SER A 228 -3.17 13.37 -4.99
C SER A 228 -3.24 13.96 -6.41
N ARG A 229 -2.18 13.82 -7.22
CA ARG A 229 -2.18 14.23 -8.63
C ARG A 229 -3.07 13.33 -9.48
N VAL A 230 -3.01 12.01 -9.28
CA VAL A 230 -3.88 11.05 -9.97
C VAL A 230 -5.34 11.33 -9.66
N THR A 231 -5.67 11.54 -8.38
CA THR A 231 -7.03 11.87 -7.94
C THR A 231 -7.55 13.15 -8.60
N ARG A 232 -6.71 14.19 -8.70
CA ARG A 232 -7.07 15.43 -9.41
C ARG A 232 -7.33 15.20 -10.91
N ARG A 233 -6.50 14.39 -11.58
CA ARG A 233 -6.70 14.03 -13.00
C ARG A 233 -8.00 13.26 -13.21
N LEU A 234 -8.28 12.26 -12.38
CA LEU A 234 -9.52 11.50 -12.43
C LEU A 234 -10.74 12.40 -12.19
N HIS A 235 -10.65 13.40 -11.29
CA HIS A 235 -11.72 14.37 -11.10
C HIS A 235 -11.97 15.22 -12.35
N THR A 236 -10.91 15.71 -13.00
CA THR A 236 -11.04 16.48 -14.24
C THR A 236 -11.60 15.66 -15.39
N GLU A 237 -11.20 14.39 -15.52
CA GLU A 237 -11.76 13.46 -16.50
C GLU A 237 -13.23 13.18 -16.22
N LEU A 238 -13.59 12.95 -14.95
CA LEU A 238 -14.98 12.73 -14.54
C LEU A 238 -15.86 13.93 -14.88
N ASP A 239 -15.39 15.16 -14.64
CA ASP A 239 -16.14 16.37 -14.99
C ASP A 239 -16.26 16.56 -16.50
N SER A 240 -15.22 16.21 -17.28
CA SER A 240 -15.31 16.19 -18.75
C SER A 240 -16.35 15.18 -19.23
N VAL A 241 -16.37 13.97 -18.66
CA VAL A 241 -17.36 12.93 -19.00
C VAL A 241 -18.77 13.37 -18.62
N LYS A 242 -18.96 14.05 -17.49
CA LYS A 242 -20.28 14.63 -17.13
C LYS A 242 -20.73 15.68 -18.15
N GLN A 243 -19.80 16.51 -18.62
CA GLN A 243 -20.10 17.52 -19.63
C GLN A 243 -20.48 16.89 -20.97
N GLU A 244 -19.75 15.85 -21.40
CA GLU A 244 -20.06 15.08 -22.61
C GLU A 244 -21.41 14.33 -22.48
N LYS A 245 -21.70 13.72 -21.32
CA LYS A 245 -23.00 13.11 -21.07
C LYS A 245 -24.14 14.13 -21.19
N SER A 246 -23.94 15.34 -20.67
CA SER A 246 -24.92 16.43 -20.75
C SER A 246 -25.14 16.88 -22.19
N SER A 247 -24.08 17.01 -23.00
CA SER A 247 -24.20 17.37 -24.41
C SER A 247 -24.86 16.27 -25.25
N LEU A 248 -24.59 15.00 -24.95
CA LEU A 248 -25.26 13.86 -25.58
C LEU A 248 -26.75 13.79 -25.21
N LEU A 249 -27.11 14.09 -23.96
CA LEU A 249 -28.51 14.18 -23.53
C LEU A 249 -29.24 15.31 -24.26
N GLU A 250 -28.65 16.50 -24.35
CA GLU A 250 -29.23 17.60 -25.13
C GLU A 250 -29.40 17.23 -26.61
N ARG A 251 -28.43 16.52 -27.20
CA ARG A 251 -28.53 16.04 -28.58
C ARG A 251 -29.65 15.01 -28.73
N SER A 252 -29.79 14.10 -27.77
CA SER A 252 -30.88 13.11 -27.74
C SER A 252 -32.26 13.79 -27.66
N GLU A 253 -32.42 14.79 -26.79
CA GLU A 253 -33.67 15.56 -26.68
C GLU A 253 -34.02 16.34 -27.96
N ARG A 254 -33.01 16.92 -28.63
CA ARG A 254 -33.19 17.57 -29.94
C ARG A 254 -33.63 16.57 -31.00
N LEU A 255 -32.98 15.41 -31.08
CA LEU A 255 -33.36 14.34 -32.02
C LEU A 255 -34.76 13.82 -31.74
N GLN A 256 -35.13 13.63 -30.46
CA GLN A 256 -36.47 13.21 -30.08
C GLN A 256 -37.52 14.25 -30.51
N SER A 257 -37.23 15.54 -30.31
CA SER A 257 -38.09 16.64 -30.78
C SER A 257 -38.24 16.66 -32.31
N GLN A 258 -37.17 16.35 -33.05
CA GLN A 258 -37.20 16.21 -34.51
C GLN A 258 -38.05 15.02 -34.95
N ILE A 259 -37.91 13.86 -34.28
CA ILE A 259 -38.74 12.67 -34.53
C ILE A 259 -40.21 12.97 -34.30
N ASP A 260 -40.56 13.66 -33.21
CA ASP A 260 -41.95 13.98 -32.90
C ASP A 260 -42.54 15.01 -33.88
N SER A 261 -41.72 15.95 -34.35
CA SER A 261 -42.10 16.84 -35.47
C SER A 261 -42.34 16.07 -36.76
N ALA A 262 -41.44 15.16 -37.13
CA ALA A 262 -41.58 14.31 -38.31
C ALA A 262 -42.79 13.38 -38.23
N ARG A 263 -43.10 12.85 -37.04
CA ARG A 263 -44.32 12.06 -36.80
C ARG A 263 -45.58 12.89 -37.01
N LYS A 264 -45.59 14.16 -36.56
CA LYS A 264 -46.72 15.07 -36.81
C LYS A 264 -46.91 15.38 -38.29
N THR A 265 -45.83 15.63 -39.03
CA THR A 265 -45.93 15.87 -40.49
C THR A 265 -46.38 14.62 -41.24
N LEU A 266 -45.86 13.44 -40.90
CA LEU A 266 -46.31 12.17 -41.48
C LEU A 266 -47.78 11.88 -41.16
N ALA A 267 -48.23 12.13 -39.92
CA ALA A 267 -49.63 11.98 -39.55
C ALA A 267 -50.54 12.92 -40.35
N LYS A 268 -50.10 14.15 -40.59
CA LYS A 268 -50.81 15.11 -41.45
C LYS A 268 -50.89 14.63 -42.90
N GLN A 269 -49.77 14.18 -43.47
CA GLN A 269 -49.74 13.63 -44.84
C GLN A 269 -50.61 12.37 -44.97
N ALA A 270 -50.61 11.49 -43.96
CA ALA A 270 -51.47 10.31 -43.95
C ALA A 270 -52.96 10.69 -43.89
N ALA A 271 -53.33 11.74 -43.15
CA ALA A 271 -54.69 12.25 -43.12
C ALA A 271 -55.11 12.85 -44.47
N GLU A 272 -54.25 13.66 -45.10
CA GLU A 272 -54.48 14.21 -46.44
C GLU A 272 -54.61 13.13 -47.51
N ALA A 273 -53.74 12.10 -47.46
CA ALA A 273 -53.80 10.95 -48.36
C ALA A 273 -55.09 10.15 -48.18
N LYS A 274 -55.55 9.98 -46.93
CA LYS A 274 -56.83 9.33 -46.64
C LYS A 274 -58.01 10.13 -47.18
N GLU A 275 -58.02 11.45 -47.01
CA GLU A 275 -59.07 12.32 -47.55
C GLU A 275 -59.12 12.26 -49.10
N LEU A 276 -57.96 12.27 -49.74
CA LEU A 276 -57.86 12.08 -51.20
C LEU A 276 -58.37 10.70 -51.63
N ALA A 277 -58.01 9.63 -50.91
CA ALA A 277 -58.49 8.29 -51.19
C ALA A 277 -60.02 8.19 -51.05
N ASP A 278 -60.59 8.75 -49.98
CA ASP A 278 -62.04 8.80 -49.76
C ASP A 278 -62.75 9.60 -50.86
N LYS A 279 -62.14 10.71 -51.32
CA LYS A 279 -62.67 11.51 -52.43
C LYS A 279 -62.65 10.74 -53.75
N VAL A 280 -61.53 10.09 -54.10
CA VAL A 280 -61.42 9.25 -55.30
C VAL A 280 -62.41 8.08 -55.24
N GLN A 281 -62.57 7.45 -54.08
CA GLN A 281 -63.53 6.38 -53.89
C GLN A 281 -64.97 6.88 -54.07
N LYS A 282 -65.30 8.08 -53.56
CA LYS A 282 -66.63 8.68 -53.74
C LYS A 282 -66.91 9.05 -55.20
N GLU A 283 -65.93 9.66 -55.88
CA GLU A 283 -66.03 10.01 -57.31
C GLU A 283 -66.15 8.77 -58.20
N SER A 284 -65.38 7.72 -57.93
CA SER A 284 -65.48 6.45 -58.66
C SER A 284 -66.83 5.75 -58.42
N LEU A 285 -67.33 5.76 -57.18
CA LEU A 285 -68.67 5.23 -56.87
C LEU A 285 -69.78 6.02 -57.58
N GLN A 286 -69.62 7.34 -57.70
CA GLN A 286 -70.55 8.20 -58.42
C GLN A 286 -70.53 7.93 -59.93
N LYS A 287 -69.34 7.86 -60.55
CA LYS A 287 -69.18 7.48 -61.96
C LYS A 287 -69.76 6.09 -62.24
N PHE A 288 -69.59 5.14 -61.31
CA PHE A 288 -70.19 3.82 -61.44
C PHE A 288 -71.72 3.87 -61.43
N LYS A 289 -72.33 4.69 -60.56
CA LYS A 289 -73.79 4.90 -60.56
C LYS A 289 -74.28 5.55 -61.85
N GLU A 290 -73.56 6.56 -62.36
CA GLU A 290 -73.87 7.21 -63.64
C GLU A 290 -73.82 6.21 -64.80
N TRP A 291 -72.76 5.40 -64.85
CA TRP A 291 -72.63 4.32 -65.83
C TRP A 291 -73.74 3.28 -65.73
N ASP A 292 -74.16 2.89 -64.52
CA ASP A 292 -75.23 1.91 -64.34
C ASP A 292 -76.60 2.48 -64.77
N ILE A 293 -76.85 3.77 -64.53
CA ILE A 293 -78.03 4.49 -65.05
C ILE A 293 -78.01 4.50 -66.59
N GLU A 294 -76.88 4.86 -67.20
CA GLU A 294 -76.71 4.90 -68.66
C GLU A 294 -76.91 3.51 -69.28
N LYS A 295 -76.33 2.48 -68.65
CA LYS A 295 -76.52 1.08 -69.05
C LYS A 295 -78.00 0.67 -68.99
N GLN A 296 -78.73 1.03 -67.93
CA GLN A 296 -80.16 0.76 -67.81
C GLN A 296 -80.97 1.49 -68.88
N ALA A 297 -80.62 2.75 -69.19
CA ALA A 297 -81.25 3.52 -70.26
C ALA A 297 -81.06 2.86 -71.63
N LEU A 298 -79.84 2.45 -71.96
CA LEU A 298 -79.54 1.72 -73.20
C LEU A 298 -80.25 0.37 -73.27
N LEU A 299 -80.41 -0.32 -72.14
CA LEU A 299 -81.14 -1.59 -72.09
C LEU A 299 -82.63 -1.38 -72.38
N LYS A 300 -83.20 -0.30 -71.86
CA LYS A 300 -84.58 0.09 -72.14
C LYS A 300 -84.78 0.50 -73.60
N GLU A 301 -83.87 1.32 -74.15
CA GLU A 301 -83.90 1.69 -75.57
C GLU A 301 -83.81 0.46 -76.47
N LYS A 302 -82.96 -0.51 -76.12
CA LYS A 302 -82.89 -1.80 -76.82
C LYS A 302 -84.21 -2.57 -76.77
N GLN A 303 -84.90 -2.58 -75.62
CA GLN A 303 -86.22 -3.23 -75.47
C GLN A 303 -87.30 -2.51 -76.29
N ASP A 304 -87.29 -1.18 -76.30
CA ASP A 304 -88.22 -0.36 -77.07
C ASP A 304 -88.00 -0.58 -78.58
N LEU A 305 -86.75 -0.57 -79.04
CA LEU A 305 -86.39 -0.90 -80.42
C LEU A 305 -86.79 -2.33 -80.81
N HIS A 306 -86.61 -3.31 -79.92
CA HIS A 306 -87.04 -4.68 -80.18
C HIS A 306 -88.56 -4.78 -80.32
N SER A 307 -89.30 -4.07 -79.47
CA SER A 307 -90.77 -3.99 -79.54
C SER A 307 -91.23 -3.34 -80.84
N LEU A 308 -90.55 -2.28 -81.27
CA LEU A 308 -90.83 -1.57 -82.52
C LEU A 308 -90.50 -2.44 -83.74
N LEU A 309 -89.45 -3.24 -83.67
CA LEU A 309 -89.06 -4.19 -84.71
C LEU A 309 -90.09 -5.33 -84.82
N GLN A 310 -90.57 -5.88 -83.69
CA GLN A 310 -91.68 -6.86 -83.69
C GLN A 310 -92.97 -6.27 -84.28
N GLN A 311 -93.29 -5.01 -83.96
CA GLN A 311 -94.42 -4.32 -84.56
C GLN A 311 -94.24 -4.18 -86.08
N LYS A 312 -93.05 -3.81 -86.55
CA LYS A 312 -92.76 -3.69 -87.98
C LYS A 312 -92.80 -5.04 -88.68
N GLU A 313 -92.36 -6.13 -88.04
CA GLU A 313 -92.51 -7.49 -88.57
C GLU A 313 -93.99 -7.91 -88.66
N ALA A 314 -94.82 -7.54 -87.69
CA ALA A 314 -96.27 -7.75 -87.73
C ALA A 314 -96.95 -6.93 -88.84
N GLU A 315 -96.54 -5.68 -89.05
CA GLU A 315 -97.00 -4.86 -90.19
C GLU A 315 -96.55 -5.44 -91.54
N ASN A 316 -95.33 -5.97 -91.61
CA ASN A 316 -94.80 -6.52 -92.85
C ASN A 316 -95.46 -7.86 -93.20
N THR A 317 -95.78 -8.70 -92.21
CA THR A 317 -96.55 -9.94 -92.43
C THR A 317 -97.99 -9.67 -92.87
N THR A 318 -98.63 -8.62 -92.36
CA THR A 318 -99.96 -8.18 -92.84
C THR A 318 -99.91 -7.58 -94.25
N LEU A 319 -98.86 -6.83 -94.58
CA LEU A 319 -98.64 -6.36 -95.96
C LEU A 319 -98.37 -7.55 -96.91
N LEU A 320 -97.60 -8.54 -96.47
CA LEU A 320 -97.33 -9.75 -97.26
C LEU A 320 -98.63 -10.51 -97.56
N GLN A 321 -99.51 -10.65 -96.58
CA GLN A 321 -100.84 -11.26 -96.73
C GLN A 321 -101.74 -10.49 -97.71
N LYS A 322 -101.74 -9.15 -97.65
CA LYS A 322 -102.45 -8.30 -98.62
C LYS A 322 -101.87 -8.46 -100.03
N ASN A 323 -100.54 -8.58 -100.15
CA ASN A 323 -99.89 -8.76 -101.44
C ASN A 323 -100.21 -10.14 -102.05
N THR A 324 -100.28 -11.20 -101.23
CA THR A 324 -100.73 -12.52 -101.70
C THR A 324 -102.19 -12.51 -102.15
N GLN A 325 -103.07 -11.74 -101.49
CA GLN A 325 -104.45 -11.54 -101.93
C GLN A 325 -104.54 -10.77 -103.25
N LEU A 326 -103.68 -9.77 -103.47
CA LEU A 326 -103.58 -9.03 -104.72
C LEU A 326 -103.03 -9.88 -105.88
N GLU A 327 -102.05 -10.75 -105.63
CA GLU A 327 -101.56 -11.71 -106.63
C GLU A 327 -102.61 -12.75 -107.02
N LEU A 328 -103.46 -13.19 -106.08
CA LEU A 328 -104.64 -14.02 -106.35
C LEU A 328 -105.71 -13.29 -107.19
N ALA A 329 -105.88 -11.97 -106.99
CA ALA A 329 -106.77 -11.16 -107.83
C ALA A 329 -106.19 -10.92 -109.24
N LEU A 330 -104.88 -10.72 -109.36
CA LEU A 330 -104.19 -10.50 -110.64
C LEU A 330 -104.08 -11.78 -111.49
N THR A 331 -104.00 -12.95 -110.87
CA THR A 331 -104.05 -14.25 -111.57
C THR A 331 -105.44 -14.56 -112.12
N ASN A 332 -106.51 -14.12 -111.46
CA ASN A 332 -107.88 -14.19 -111.99
C ASN A 332 -108.10 -13.21 -113.17
N LEU A 333 -107.58 -11.98 -113.10
CA LEU A 333 -107.65 -11.01 -114.21
C LEU A 333 -106.77 -11.39 -115.42
N ARG A 334 -105.60 -12.01 -115.20
CA ARG A 334 -104.75 -12.54 -116.29
C ARG A 334 -105.38 -13.74 -117.01
N ARG A 335 -106.27 -14.49 -116.35
CA ARG A 335 -107.02 -15.60 -116.96
C ARG A 335 -108.18 -15.11 -117.84
N GLU A 336 -108.79 -13.98 -117.50
CA GLU A 336 -109.85 -13.33 -118.28
C GLU A 336 -109.30 -12.52 -119.47
N MET A 337 -108.15 -11.87 -119.32
CA MET A 337 -107.50 -11.08 -120.37
C MET A 337 -106.83 -11.93 -121.47
N SER A 338 -106.61 -13.23 -121.24
CA SER A 338 -105.97 -14.13 -122.22
C SER A 338 -106.93 -14.69 -123.30
N ASN A 339 -108.24 -14.46 -123.19
CA ASN A 339 -109.24 -14.99 -124.14
C ASN A 339 -109.89 -13.92 -125.06
N LEU A 340 -109.49 -12.65 -124.99
CA LEU A 340 -110.18 -11.54 -125.69
C LEU A 340 -109.28 -10.54 -126.44
N ALA A 341 -108.11 -10.94 -126.94
CA ALA A 341 -107.32 -10.05 -127.81
C ALA A 341 -106.43 -10.81 -128.81
N LYS A 342 -107.06 -11.53 -129.74
CA LYS A 342 -106.53 -11.69 -131.11
C LYS A 342 -107.14 -10.57 -131.96
N THR A 343 -106.27 -9.87 -132.70
CA THR A 343 -106.50 -8.88 -133.76
C THR A 343 -107.05 -7.50 -133.37
N SER A 344 -106.14 -6.53 -133.24
CA SER A 344 -106.32 -5.19 -133.82
C SER A 344 -104.95 -4.52 -133.93
N ASP A 345 -104.30 -4.78 -135.06
CA ASP A 345 -103.09 -4.09 -135.49
C ASP A 345 -103.32 -2.60 -135.76
N GLU A 346 -102.24 -1.85 -135.57
CA GLU A 346 -101.83 -0.70 -136.40
C GLU A 346 -102.73 0.55 -136.46
N GLN A 347 -102.41 1.53 -135.61
CA GLN A 347 -101.55 2.67 -136.01
C GLN A 347 -101.44 3.69 -134.87
N ARG A 348 -100.24 3.84 -134.32
CA ARG A 348 -99.53 5.14 -134.31
C ARG A 348 -98.10 4.99 -133.84
N GLU A 349 -97.27 4.74 -134.84
CA GLU A 349 -95.84 4.94 -134.78
C GLU A 349 -95.52 6.45 -134.76
N LYS A 350 -94.32 6.76 -134.25
CA LYS A 350 -93.48 7.95 -134.40
C LYS A 350 -93.58 9.02 -133.31
N LEU A 351 -92.60 9.03 -132.40
CA LEU A 351 -91.43 9.94 -132.46
C LEU A 351 -90.54 9.82 -131.21
N LYS A 352 -89.24 9.60 -131.47
CA LYS A 352 -88.04 10.05 -130.71
C LYS A 352 -87.71 9.26 -129.44
N ASP A 353 -86.58 8.55 -129.30
CA ASP A 353 -85.23 8.73 -129.87
C ASP A 353 -84.79 10.20 -129.92
N GLU A 354 -84.39 10.73 -128.75
CA GLU A 354 -83.35 11.78 -128.54
C GLU A 354 -83.43 12.42 -127.12
N THR A 355 -83.67 11.63 -126.05
CA THR A 355 -83.62 12.19 -124.68
C THR A 355 -83.07 11.25 -123.61
N GLN A 356 -82.65 10.03 -123.98
CA GLN A 356 -82.09 9.05 -123.03
C GLN A 356 -80.55 9.05 -122.94
N GLN A 357 -79.85 9.78 -123.82
CA GLN A 357 -78.39 9.96 -123.70
C GLN A 357 -77.96 11.19 -122.90
N LYS A 358 -78.86 12.16 -122.63
CA LYS A 358 -78.53 13.35 -121.81
C LYS A 358 -78.71 13.12 -120.31
N ILE A 359 -79.74 12.35 -119.92
CA ILE A 359 -80.02 12.00 -118.51
C ILE A 359 -78.96 11.02 -117.95
N LEU A 360 -78.34 10.20 -118.79
CA LEU A 360 -77.31 9.23 -118.38
C LEU A 360 -75.93 9.88 -118.12
N MET A 361 -75.65 11.04 -118.71
CA MET A 361 -74.41 11.79 -118.45
C MET A 361 -74.52 12.69 -117.21
N ASP A 362 -75.65 13.35 -117.00
CA ASP A 362 -75.86 14.22 -115.82
C ASP A 362 -75.94 13.43 -114.50
N GLN A 363 -76.40 12.17 -114.54
CA GLN A 363 -76.38 11.27 -113.38
C GLN A 363 -74.96 10.79 -113.02
N LYS A 364 -74.12 10.52 -114.03
CA LYS A 364 -72.71 10.12 -113.81
C LYS A 364 -71.86 11.25 -113.23
N ILE A 365 -72.13 12.51 -113.59
CA ILE A 365 -71.45 13.66 -113.00
C ILE A 365 -71.87 13.85 -111.53
N LYS A 366 -73.15 13.69 -111.19
CA LYS A 366 -73.62 13.73 -109.80
C LYS A 366 -73.07 12.60 -108.92
N ASP A 367 -72.96 11.39 -109.46
CA ASP A 367 -72.42 10.25 -108.72
C ASP A 367 -70.90 10.38 -108.53
N GLN A 368 -70.19 11.01 -109.47
CA GLN A 368 -68.77 11.37 -109.32
C GLN A 368 -68.56 12.51 -108.32
N ASP A 369 -69.40 13.54 -108.30
CA ASP A 369 -69.29 14.64 -107.32
C ASP A 369 -69.58 14.15 -105.89
N LYS A 370 -70.50 13.21 -105.72
CA LYS A 370 -70.77 12.56 -104.43
C LYS A 370 -69.58 11.71 -103.96
N LEU A 371 -68.99 10.92 -104.85
CA LEU A 371 -67.79 10.13 -104.55
C LEU A 371 -66.60 11.03 -104.17
N VAL A 372 -66.44 12.17 -104.84
CA VAL A 372 -65.39 13.15 -104.52
C VAL A 372 -65.65 13.81 -103.16
N GLN A 373 -66.90 14.10 -102.78
CA GLN A 373 -67.23 14.59 -101.44
C GLN A 373 -66.98 13.54 -100.35
N ASP A 374 -67.38 12.29 -100.57
CA ASP A 374 -67.18 11.20 -99.62
C ASP A 374 -65.68 10.94 -99.40
N LEU A 375 -64.89 10.91 -100.48
CA LEU A 375 -63.42 10.79 -100.41
C LEU A 375 -62.77 12.00 -99.71
N LYS A 376 -63.31 13.21 -99.89
CA LYS A 376 -62.79 14.41 -99.23
C LYS A 376 -63.05 14.39 -97.72
N GLN A 377 -64.23 13.92 -97.29
CA GLN A 377 -64.52 13.69 -95.87
C GLN A 377 -63.66 12.57 -95.30
N GLU A 378 -63.43 11.50 -96.05
CA GLU A 378 -62.61 10.37 -95.60
C GLU A 378 -61.12 10.74 -95.47
N ILE A 379 -60.61 11.59 -96.37
CA ILE A 379 -59.26 12.19 -96.26
C ILE A 379 -59.19 13.12 -95.03
N GLU A 380 -60.20 13.94 -94.78
CA GLU A 380 -60.21 14.86 -93.64
C GLU A 380 -60.28 14.11 -92.28
N VAL A 381 -61.04 13.01 -92.23
CA VAL A 381 -61.06 12.09 -91.08
C VAL A 381 -59.72 11.37 -90.93
N SER A 382 -59.09 10.95 -92.03
CA SER A 382 -57.77 10.30 -92.00
C SER A 382 -56.69 11.25 -91.51
N VAL A 383 -56.67 12.51 -91.96
CA VAL A 383 -55.72 13.54 -91.49
C VAL A 383 -55.95 13.86 -90.00
N LYS A 384 -57.20 13.91 -89.53
CA LYS A 384 -57.49 14.08 -88.10
C LYS A 384 -57.04 12.89 -87.26
N ARG A 385 -57.24 11.66 -87.75
CA ARG A 385 -56.74 10.45 -87.09
C ARG A 385 -55.22 10.45 -87.04
N GLU A 386 -54.56 10.82 -88.14
CA GLU A 386 -53.10 10.89 -88.22
C GLU A 386 -52.51 11.90 -87.22
N SER A 387 -53.12 13.09 -87.12
CA SER A 387 -52.80 14.10 -86.10
C SER A 387 -52.98 13.58 -84.66
N GLN A 388 -54.07 12.86 -84.38
CA GLN A 388 -54.31 12.25 -83.06
C GLN A 388 -53.30 11.14 -82.74
N THR A 389 -52.93 10.31 -83.73
CA THR A 389 -51.86 9.31 -83.55
C THR A 389 -50.51 9.97 -83.29
N ASN A 390 -50.19 11.08 -83.96
CA ASN A 390 -48.94 11.80 -83.72
C ASN A 390 -48.90 12.43 -82.31
N GLN A 391 -50.02 12.98 -81.83
CA GLN A 391 -50.13 13.48 -80.46
C GLN A 391 -50.00 12.37 -79.41
N LEU A 392 -50.57 11.19 -79.67
CA LEU A 392 -50.41 10.02 -78.80
C LEU A 392 -48.96 9.50 -78.81
N LEU A 393 -48.29 9.54 -79.96
CA LEU A 393 -46.90 9.12 -80.09
C LEU A 393 -45.97 10.02 -79.28
N ASP A 394 -46.15 11.35 -79.37
CA ASP A 394 -45.42 12.32 -78.56
C ASP A 394 -45.66 12.07 -77.06
N HIS A 395 -46.91 11.83 -76.66
CA HIS A 395 -47.24 11.57 -75.25
C HIS A 395 -46.63 10.25 -74.72
N VAL A 396 -46.54 9.23 -75.56
CA VAL A 396 -45.88 7.95 -75.21
C VAL A 396 -44.37 8.12 -75.11
N GLN A 397 -43.74 8.87 -76.02
CA GLN A 397 -42.30 9.18 -75.94
C GLN A 397 -41.96 9.98 -74.67
N ASP A 398 -42.81 10.93 -74.30
CA ASP A 398 -42.64 11.76 -73.12
C ASP A 398 -42.80 10.95 -71.81
N LYS A 399 -43.65 9.91 -71.82
CA LYS A 399 -43.75 8.93 -70.73
C LYS A 399 -42.55 7.99 -70.67
N LEU A 400 -42.02 7.60 -71.82
CA LEU A 400 -40.82 6.75 -71.90
C LEU A 400 -39.60 7.45 -71.27
N HIS A 401 -39.38 8.72 -71.61
CA HIS A 401 -38.28 9.53 -71.03
C HIS A 401 -38.42 9.67 -69.51
N LYS A 402 -39.62 9.96 -69.01
CA LYS A 402 -39.88 10.02 -67.56
C LYS A 402 -39.63 8.68 -66.85
N GLN A 403 -39.88 7.56 -67.54
CA GLN A 403 -39.62 6.24 -67.01
C GLN A 403 -38.11 5.93 -66.97
N GLU A 404 -37.35 6.36 -67.98
CA GLU A 404 -35.89 6.26 -68.00
C GLU A 404 -35.25 7.10 -66.88
N ASP A 405 -35.71 8.34 -66.66
CA ASP A 405 -35.26 9.20 -65.56
C ASP A 405 -35.55 8.59 -64.17
N LEU A 406 -36.71 7.95 -64.02
CA LEU A 406 -37.07 7.23 -62.79
C LEU A 406 -36.15 6.02 -62.56
N ASN A 407 -35.87 5.25 -63.60
CA ASN A 407 -34.95 4.12 -63.51
C ASN A 407 -33.52 4.58 -63.17
N GLU A 408 -33.04 5.68 -63.76
CA GLU A 408 -31.72 6.21 -63.44
C GLU A 408 -31.63 6.70 -61.98
N ASN A 409 -32.68 7.36 -61.48
CA ASN A 409 -32.75 7.79 -60.08
C ASN A 409 -32.85 6.62 -59.10
N LEU A 410 -33.61 5.57 -59.45
CA LEU A 410 -33.66 4.34 -58.66
C LEU A 410 -32.29 3.67 -58.62
N GLN A 411 -31.59 3.58 -59.76
CA GLN A 411 -30.25 3.01 -59.81
C GLN A 411 -29.24 3.80 -58.97
N LYS A 412 -29.28 5.14 -59.03
CA LYS A 412 -28.44 6.00 -58.17
C LYS A 412 -28.76 5.81 -56.69
N SER A 413 -30.03 5.65 -56.34
CA SER A 413 -30.46 5.43 -54.95
C SER A 413 -30.03 4.06 -54.45
N LEU A 414 -30.08 3.03 -55.31
CA LEU A 414 -29.65 1.68 -54.99
C LEU A 414 -28.14 1.62 -54.75
N ASN A 415 -27.34 2.28 -55.60
CA ASN A 415 -25.89 2.39 -55.41
C ASN A 415 -25.52 3.14 -54.11
N ARG A 416 -26.29 4.19 -53.74
CA ARG A 416 -26.09 4.91 -52.47
C ARG A 416 -26.39 4.02 -51.26
N LEU A 417 -27.51 3.29 -51.30
CA LEU A 417 -27.87 2.35 -50.23
C LEU A 417 -26.83 1.23 -50.11
N GLU A 418 -26.29 0.72 -51.22
CA GLU A 418 -25.20 -0.27 -51.17
C GLU A 418 -23.93 0.30 -50.52
N GLN A 419 -23.58 1.55 -50.81
CA GLN A 419 -22.46 2.23 -50.12
C GLN A 419 -22.73 2.41 -48.62
N GLU A 420 -23.93 2.87 -48.24
CA GLU A 420 -24.32 3.05 -46.84
C GLU A 420 -24.27 1.71 -46.08
N VAL A 421 -24.76 0.63 -46.69
CA VAL A 421 -24.69 -0.72 -46.08
C VAL A 421 -23.25 -1.20 -45.91
N GLN A 422 -22.34 -0.87 -46.83
CA GLN A 422 -20.93 -1.22 -46.65
C GLN A 422 -20.25 -0.37 -45.60
N GLN A 423 -20.60 0.91 -45.51
CA GLN A 423 -20.11 1.79 -44.45
C GLN A 423 -20.60 1.32 -43.07
N GLU A 424 -21.88 0.97 -42.94
CA GLU A 424 -22.44 0.45 -41.69
C GLU A 424 -21.78 -0.88 -41.28
N LYS A 425 -21.37 -1.73 -42.25
CA LYS A 425 -20.60 -2.94 -41.96
C LYS A 425 -19.21 -2.64 -41.41
N GLN A 426 -18.52 -1.64 -41.94
CA GLN A 426 -17.22 -1.20 -41.41
C GLN A 426 -17.38 -0.62 -40.00
N GLU A 427 -18.35 0.26 -39.80
CA GLU A 427 -18.65 0.85 -38.48
C GLU A 427 -19.02 -0.23 -37.45
N ARG A 428 -19.81 -1.26 -37.84
CA ARG A 428 -20.08 -2.42 -36.96
C ARG A 428 -18.84 -3.21 -36.60
N ALA A 429 -17.93 -3.44 -37.56
CA ALA A 429 -16.69 -4.17 -37.30
C ALA A 429 -15.77 -3.38 -36.35
N GLU A 430 -15.72 -2.05 -36.47
CA GLU A 430 -14.99 -1.19 -35.54
C GLU A 430 -15.59 -1.23 -34.14
N VAL A 431 -16.92 -1.10 -34.02
CA VAL A 431 -17.62 -1.19 -32.73
C VAL A 431 -17.43 -2.57 -32.10
N GLU A 432 -17.45 -3.65 -32.88
CA GLU A 432 -17.14 -5.01 -32.37
C GLU A 432 -15.69 -5.11 -31.89
N GLY A 433 -14.74 -4.52 -32.61
CA GLY A 433 -13.33 -4.43 -32.20
C GLY A 433 -13.16 -3.67 -30.88
N GLU A 434 -13.80 -2.52 -30.73
CA GLU A 434 -13.81 -1.75 -29.48
C GLU A 434 -14.46 -2.54 -28.34
N ARG A 435 -15.54 -3.27 -28.61
CA ARG A 435 -16.23 -4.12 -27.64
C ARG A 435 -15.33 -5.25 -27.13
N HIS A 436 -14.55 -5.86 -28.02
CA HIS A 436 -13.53 -6.85 -27.65
C HIS A 436 -12.44 -6.24 -26.77
N LEU A 437 -11.95 -5.05 -27.12
CA LEU A 437 -10.95 -4.34 -26.34
C LEU A 437 -11.47 -3.99 -24.93
N TRP A 438 -12.75 -3.57 -24.86
CA TRP A 438 -13.41 -3.27 -23.60
C TRP A 438 -13.52 -4.52 -22.72
N HIS A 439 -13.96 -5.66 -23.27
CA HIS A 439 -13.99 -6.93 -22.55
C HIS A 439 -12.61 -7.38 -22.06
N GLN A 440 -11.56 -7.18 -22.86
CA GLN A 440 -10.20 -7.51 -22.45
C GLN A 440 -9.74 -6.62 -21.27
N ARG A 441 -10.02 -5.31 -21.32
CA ARG A 441 -9.74 -4.37 -20.23
C ARG A 441 -10.55 -4.69 -18.96
N THR A 442 -11.82 -5.07 -19.10
CA THR A 442 -12.63 -5.51 -17.95
C THR A 442 -12.02 -6.75 -17.32
N SER A 443 -11.64 -7.74 -18.14
CA SER A 443 -11.02 -8.99 -17.66
C SER A 443 -9.68 -8.76 -16.95
N THR A 444 -8.88 -7.79 -17.41
CA THR A 444 -7.64 -7.42 -16.72
C THR A 444 -7.91 -6.75 -15.38
N LEU A 445 -8.86 -5.81 -15.34
CA LEU A 445 -9.22 -5.10 -14.11
C LEU A 445 -9.84 -6.05 -13.07
N GLU A 446 -10.63 -7.02 -13.49
CA GLU A 446 -11.17 -8.07 -12.61
C GLU A 446 -10.05 -8.90 -11.96
N ARG A 447 -9.04 -9.31 -12.75
CA ARG A 447 -7.87 -10.02 -12.22
C ARG A 447 -7.03 -9.16 -11.27
N ASP A 448 -6.87 -7.88 -11.56
CA ASP A 448 -6.14 -6.97 -10.67
C ASP A 448 -6.91 -6.72 -9.37
N LEU A 449 -8.23 -6.67 -9.43
CA LEU A 449 -9.09 -6.55 -8.25
C LEU A 449 -9.03 -7.82 -7.38
N GLU A 450 -9.06 -9.00 -7.99
CA GLU A 450 -8.90 -10.29 -7.29
C GLU A 450 -7.56 -10.36 -6.55
N LYS A 451 -6.46 -9.97 -7.20
CA LYS A 451 -5.13 -9.88 -6.54
C LYS A 451 -5.12 -8.90 -5.37
N ALA A 452 -5.73 -7.72 -5.53
CA ALA A 452 -5.82 -6.73 -4.46
C ALA A 452 -6.63 -7.24 -3.26
N GLU A 453 -7.67 -8.04 -3.51
CA GLU A 453 -8.44 -8.70 -2.46
C GLU A 453 -7.63 -9.80 -1.75
N GLU A 454 -6.87 -10.62 -2.48
CA GLU A 454 -5.94 -11.60 -1.89
C GLU A 454 -4.88 -10.93 -1.01
N GLU A 455 -4.25 -9.84 -1.47
CA GLU A 455 -3.28 -9.06 -0.69
C GLU A 455 -3.90 -8.49 0.58
N ARG A 456 -5.14 -7.98 0.49
CA ARG A 456 -5.88 -7.49 1.66
C ARG A 456 -6.12 -8.60 2.68
N HIS A 457 -6.49 -9.81 2.25
CA HIS A 457 -6.66 -10.96 3.13
C HIS A 457 -5.33 -11.38 3.79
N LEU A 458 -4.22 -11.37 3.06
CA LEU A 458 -2.89 -11.62 3.61
C LEU A 458 -2.48 -10.59 4.65
N LEU A 459 -2.70 -9.30 4.38
CA LEU A 459 -2.43 -8.23 5.33
C LEU A 459 -3.30 -8.34 6.58
N GLN A 460 -4.56 -8.73 6.43
CA GLN A 460 -5.45 -8.98 7.56
C GLN A 460 -4.94 -10.15 8.42
N ALA A 461 -4.55 -11.27 7.81
CA ALA A 461 -3.97 -12.40 8.52
C ALA A 461 -2.68 -12.01 9.26
N ARG A 462 -1.80 -11.23 8.62
CA ARG A 462 -0.57 -10.70 9.24
C ARG A 462 -0.87 -9.77 10.40
N SER A 463 -1.88 -8.91 10.29
CA SER A 463 -2.32 -8.04 11.39
C SER A 463 -2.79 -8.87 12.59
N SER A 464 -3.59 -9.92 12.36
CA SER A 464 -4.04 -10.81 13.43
C SER A 464 -2.91 -11.58 14.09
N ALA A 465 -1.91 -12.03 13.31
CA ALA A 465 -0.72 -12.68 13.85
C ALA A 465 0.10 -11.73 14.75
N LEU A 466 0.37 -10.51 14.26
CA LEU A 466 1.07 -9.50 15.05
C LEU A 466 0.32 -9.12 16.33
N GLU A 467 -1.01 -9.09 16.30
CA GLU A 467 -1.82 -8.83 17.49
C GLU A 467 -1.70 -9.97 18.52
N GLN A 468 -1.61 -11.23 18.08
CA GLN A 468 -1.35 -12.35 18.97
C GLN A 468 0.07 -12.30 19.55
N ASP A 469 1.07 -11.97 18.74
CA ASP A 469 2.45 -11.84 19.20
C ASP A 469 2.59 -10.72 20.23
N LEU A 470 1.87 -9.61 20.04
CA LEU A 470 1.82 -8.51 21.01
C LEU A 470 1.18 -8.96 22.34
N LYS A 471 0.08 -9.72 22.30
CA LYS A 471 -0.53 -10.31 23.50
C LYS A 471 0.44 -11.24 24.23
N ARG A 472 1.16 -12.11 23.52
CA ARG A 472 2.17 -12.99 24.14
C ARG A 472 3.30 -12.19 24.78
N ALA A 473 3.80 -11.15 24.11
CA ALA A 473 4.83 -10.29 24.66
C ALA A 473 4.36 -9.53 25.92
N GLU A 474 3.09 -9.11 25.96
CA GLU A 474 2.48 -8.49 27.14
C GLU A 474 2.36 -9.49 28.31
N GLU A 475 1.95 -10.73 28.04
CA GLU A 475 1.91 -11.82 29.04
C GLU A 475 3.32 -12.14 29.58
N GLU A 476 4.32 -12.25 28.70
CA GLU A 476 5.72 -12.45 29.11
C GLU A 476 6.24 -11.31 29.99
N ARG A 477 5.90 -10.07 29.65
CA ARG A 477 6.24 -8.90 30.46
C ARG A 477 5.60 -8.97 31.84
N HIS A 478 4.34 -9.41 31.93
CA HIS A 478 3.66 -9.59 33.22
C HIS A 478 4.34 -10.66 34.07
N LEU A 479 4.69 -11.81 33.49
CA LEU A 479 5.41 -12.88 34.18
C LEU A 479 6.80 -12.43 34.67
N LEU A 480 7.53 -11.66 33.86
CA LEU A 480 8.80 -11.08 34.27
C LEU A 480 8.63 -10.08 35.42
N GLN A 481 7.55 -9.28 35.41
CA GLN A 481 7.23 -8.37 36.48
C GLN A 481 6.90 -9.11 37.78
N GLU A 482 6.07 -10.16 37.73
CA GLU A 482 5.79 -11.01 38.89
C GLU A 482 7.07 -11.66 39.44
N ARG A 483 7.95 -12.15 38.56
CA ARG A 483 9.23 -12.74 38.96
C ARG A 483 10.16 -11.70 39.60
N SER A 484 10.15 -10.46 39.11
CA SER A 484 10.89 -9.35 39.72
C SER A 484 10.36 -9.06 41.13
N SER A 485 9.04 -8.96 41.30
CA SER A 485 8.43 -8.73 42.61
C SER A 485 8.69 -9.86 43.60
N ALA A 486 8.68 -11.12 43.14
CA ALA A 486 9.04 -12.27 43.97
C ALA A 486 10.51 -12.21 44.43
N LEU A 487 11.44 -11.89 43.53
CA LEU A 487 12.86 -11.73 43.86
C LEU A 487 13.10 -10.55 44.81
N GLU A 488 12.37 -9.45 44.67
CA GLU A 488 12.43 -8.32 45.61
C GLU A 488 11.95 -8.72 47.01
N GLU A 489 10.89 -9.54 47.11
CA GLU A 489 10.42 -10.05 48.40
C GLU A 489 11.42 -11.02 49.04
N ASP A 490 12.04 -11.90 48.24
CA ASP A 490 13.09 -12.81 48.71
C ASP A 490 14.33 -12.05 49.18
N LEU A 491 14.76 -11.01 48.47
CA LEU A 491 15.84 -10.12 48.89
C LEU A 491 15.52 -9.45 50.23
N ARG A 492 14.29 -8.91 50.38
CA ARG A 492 13.86 -8.29 51.63
C ARG A 492 13.88 -9.27 52.80
N LYS A 493 13.43 -10.52 52.59
CA LYS A 493 13.51 -11.57 53.63
C LYS A 493 14.96 -11.87 54.00
N ALA A 494 15.85 -11.99 53.02
CA ALA A 494 17.27 -12.21 53.27
C ALA A 494 17.92 -11.05 54.05
N GLU A 495 17.55 -9.80 53.75
CA GLU A 495 17.99 -8.62 54.50
C GLU A 495 17.47 -8.63 55.95
N GLU A 496 16.21 -9.00 56.18
CA GLU A 496 15.64 -9.16 57.51
C GLU A 496 16.36 -10.27 58.31
N GLU A 497 16.66 -11.41 57.68
CA GLU A 497 17.46 -12.49 58.29
C GLU A 497 18.88 -12.04 58.62
N ARG A 498 19.54 -11.31 57.73
CA ARG A 498 20.87 -10.71 57.97
C ARG A 498 20.84 -9.79 59.19
N HIS A 499 19.84 -8.91 59.31
CA HIS A 499 19.70 -8.04 60.47
C HIS A 499 19.48 -8.81 61.77
N LEU A 500 18.73 -9.92 61.73
CA LEU A 500 18.58 -10.80 62.90
C LEU A 500 19.92 -11.46 63.29
N LEU A 501 20.70 -11.91 62.31
CA LEU A 501 22.03 -12.49 62.53
C LEU A 501 23.02 -11.45 63.10
N GLU A 502 23.07 -10.24 62.55
CA GLU A 502 23.88 -9.13 63.08
C GLU A 502 23.52 -8.82 64.54
N ARG A 503 22.23 -8.79 64.86
CA ARG A 503 21.75 -8.58 66.25
C ARG A 503 22.14 -9.72 67.18
N LEU A 504 22.02 -10.98 66.74
CA LEU A 504 22.46 -12.13 67.51
C LEU A 504 23.97 -12.14 67.74
N ASN A 505 24.75 -11.78 66.72
CA ASN A 505 26.20 -11.68 66.84
C ASN A 505 26.61 -10.60 67.86
N GLY A 506 25.99 -9.41 67.80
CA GLY A 506 26.21 -8.36 68.80
C GLY A 506 25.88 -8.79 70.23
N LEU A 507 24.82 -9.60 70.43
CA LEU A 507 24.49 -10.17 71.74
C LEU A 507 25.52 -11.22 72.22
N LEU A 508 26.08 -12.01 71.29
CA LEU A 508 27.13 -12.98 71.59
C LEU A 508 28.43 -12.28 71.99
N GLU A 509 28.84 -11.26 71.24
CA GLU A 509 30.00 -10.41 71.55
C GLU A 509 29.83 -9.77 72.94
N GLU A 510 28.67 -9.19 73.24
CA GLU A 510 28.40 -8.61 74.56
C GLU A 510 28.50 -9.65 75.69
N ARG A 511 28.02 -10.88 75.46
CA ARG A 511 28.17 -11.99 76.43
C ARG A 511 29.63 -12.41 76.61
N LEU A 512 30.41 -12.47 75.54
CA LEU A 512 31.84 -12.82 75.59
C LEU A 512 32.61 -11.76 76.38
N VAL A 513 32.41 -10.47 76.07
CA VAL A 513 33.00 -9.35 76.81
C VAL A 513 32.60 -9.40 78.30
N LYS A 514 31.34 -9.70 78.62
CA LYS A 514 30.89 -9.88 80.01
C LYS A 514 31.59 -11.06 80.71
N LYS A 515 31.80 -12.18 80.01
CA LYS A 515 32.54 -13.35 80.55
C LYS A 515 34.01 -13.02 80.79
N GLU A 516 34.68 -12.38 79.83
CA GLU A 516 36.07 -11.92 79.97
C GLU A 516 36.23 -10.96 81.14
N ARG A 517 35.39 -9.92 81.23
CA ARG A 517 35.39 -8.99 82.38
C ARG A 517 35.16 -9.69 83.72
N LYS A 518 34.38 -10.78 83.75
CA LYS A 518 34.17 -11.59 84.96
C LYS A 518 35.39 -12.45 85.28
N TRP A 519 36.08 -12.95 84.26
CA TRP A 519 37.30 -13.73 84.40
C TRP A 519 38.48 -12.87 84.88
N TYR A 520 38.70 -11.69 84.26
CA TYR A 520 39.68 -10.70 84.73
C TYR A 520 39.43 -10.25 86.17
N ARG A 521 38.16 -10.02 86.56
CA ARG A 521 37.81 -9.72 87.95
C ARG A 521 38.14 -10.84 88.93
N LYS A 522 38.03 -12.11 88.52
CA LYS A 522 38.45 -13.24 89.37
C LYS A 522 39.97 -13.32 89.51
N LEU A 523 40.72 -13.07 88.43
CA LEU A 523 42.18 -13.07 88.45
C LEU A 523 42.75 -11.96 89.33
N LEU A 524 42.12 -10.77 89.38
CA LEU A 524 42.54 -9.66 90.21
C LEU A 524 42.25 -9.84 91.72
N CYS A 525 41.47 -10.87 92.10
CA CYS A 525 41.13 -11.16 93.50
C CYS A 525 41.87 -12.38 94.07
N CYS A 526 42.75 -13.01 93.29
CA CYS A 526 43.71 -14.02 93.73
C CYS A 526 45.09 -13.38 93.77
#